data_AF-A0A6P8APU2-F1
#
_entry.id   AF-A0A6P8APU2-F1
#
_cell.length_a   1.000
_cell.length_b   1.000
_cell.length_c   1.000
_cell.angle_alpha   90.00
_cell.angle_beta   90.00
_cell.angle_gamma   90.00
#
_symmetry.space_group_name_H-M   'P 1'
#
loop_
_entity.id
_entity.type
_entity.pdbx_description
1 polymer ?
#
loop_
_entity_poly.entity_id
_entity_poly.type
_entity_poly.pdbx_seq_one_letter_code
_entity_poly.pdbx_strand_id
1 'polypeptide(L)'
;MSGATSKQYQDAQPTMREKYPALAFLMRHVDAAPSISYTRFSDELRHRATDTAIGLALCGEPGAATRIIELLRTHSLDPFDPHNEGSTYARPAMYFAWEATRSWPGWIPPEERTEDRLNEIEAEARKPWLERFTEEWKVDGETAAKALEMARASINNVFPSVSAVERIQLANKWFQDGYYGYASNPMGPFSARYIKIQGWWRRGLYPFPWQQLFRSAGLSIALDIQLKLGLDKDAKETFEQICDRITFTEQLEMLACSRSAWHSGLFTPDKGAGNTGSRFVKLLELSQTDLHACGLRAVEQLAKRLRNGPERPFRDKTVADLAQLISAHTYENCDFNELEIYGPPIDRPADANSLLHEPCHPDELADLKHRLSTAGADPDLPQDYEELLAATNGLEPFWDGGFRLRLLAPAREVTTATLSFFERGSGENSVLSLLPPGYHGRIEWPPMPDRVVSLSGAEDREGDGDGDLWLIDRATTARCKEAVLEALARSDGDARRRLQVAVEDIYGSLQRFRELEFGVVSWRHWDPEGVVPYDGVRGMLEVMAEKSMHRYMLWDPCFRPNQRISKERPPFVI
;
A
#
# COMPACT_ATOMS: atom_id res chain seq x y z
N MET A 1 22.42 -5.27 -47.37
CA MET A 1 22.65 -3.92 -46.81
C MET A 1 22.41 -3.98 -45.32
N SER A 2 23.48 -4.30 -44.61
CA SER A 2 23.57 -4.37 -43.16
C SER A 2 24.05 -3.04 -42.62
N GLY A 3 23.48 -2.59 -41.51
CA GLY A 3 24.08 -1.59 -40.64
C GLY A 3 23.46 -0.20 -40.73
N ALA A 4 22.44 0.05 -39.90
CA ALA A 4 22.13 1.38 -39.36
C ALA A 4 21.03 1.33 -38.28
N THR A 5 21.22 0.61 -37.16
CA THR A 5 20.33 0.79 -35.98
C THR A 5 20.96 0.51 -34.61
N SER A 6 22.25 0.17 -34.48
CA SER A 6 22.82 -0.25 -33.18
C SER A 6 23.67 0.80 -32.42
N LYS A 7 23.62 2.09 -32.77
CA LYS A 7 24.54 3.10 -32.20
C LYS A 7 23.90 4.26 -31.43
N GLN A 8 22.60 4.26 -31.14
CA GLN A 8 21.94 5.37 -30.42
C GLN A 8 21.46 5.04 -29.00
N TYR A 9 21.67 3.82 -28.49
CA TYR A 9 21.27 3.42 -27.13
C TYR A 9 22.43 3.28 -26.13
N GLN A 10 23.63 3.80 -26.43
CA GLN A 10 24.82 3.56 -25.59
C GLN A 10 25.22 4.70 -24.64
N ASP A 11 24.52 5.85 -24.60
CA ASP A 11 24.89 6.97 -23.72
C ASP A 11 23.70 7.54 -22.89
N ALA A 12 22.71 6.71 -22.54
CA ALA A 12 21.76 7.11 -21.51
C ALA A 12 22.44 6.98 -20.14
N GLN A 13 22.68 8.11 -19.45
CA GLN A 13 23.10 8.09 -18.04
C GLN A 13 22.08 7.25 -17.26
N PRO A 14 22.53 6.24 -16.47
CA PRO A 14 21.62 5.44 -15.68
C PRO A 14 20.83 6.35 -14.75
N THR A 15 19.51 6.20 -14.76
CA THR A 15 18.59 6.86 -13.84
C THR A 15 18.98 6.55 -12.38
N MET A 16 18.60 7.39 -11.43
CA MET A 16 18.80 7.11 -9.99
C MET A 16 18.28 5.71 -9.58
N ARG A 17 17.23 5.24 -10.28
CA ARG A 17 16.66 3.91 -10.16
C ARG A 17 17.59 2.79 -10.60
N GLU A 18 18.27 2.97 -11.74
CA GLU A 18 19.25 2.01 -12.26
C GLU A 18 20.56 2.05 -11.48
N LYS A 19 20.91 3.22 -10.94
CA LYS A 19 22.13 3.43 -10.18
C LYS A 19 22.02 2.94 -8.73
N TYR A 20 20.85 3.11 -8.08
CA TYR A 20 20.64 2.78 -6.67
C TYR A 20 19.23 2.21 -6.39
N PRO A 21 19.00 0.90 -6.61
CA PRO A 21 17.68 0.28 -6.38
C PRO A 21 17.13 0.49 -4.97
N ALA A 22 18.00 0.44 -3.95
CA ALA A 22 17.66 0.69 -2.57
C ALA A 22 17.16 2.13 -2.33
N LEU A 23 17.86 3.13 -2.88
CA LEU A 23 17.45 4.52 -2.74
C LEU A 23 16.16 4.82 -3.50
N ALA A 24 15.97 4.21 -4.67
CA ALA A 24 14.71 4.29 -5.40
C ALA A 24 13.54 3.68 -4.62
N PHE A 25 13.76 2.59 -3.89
CA PHE A 25 12.77 2.03 -2.98
C PHE A 25 12.45 2.97 -1.80
N LEU A 26 13.49 3.49 -1.16
CA LEU A 26 13.35 4.42 -0.02
C LEU A 26 12.63 5.71 -0.40
N MET A 27 12.88 6.21 -1.61
CA MET A 27 12.31 7.45 -2.14
C MET A 27 11.08 7.22 -3.04
N ARG A 28 10.54 5.99 -3.12
CA ARG A 28 9.46 5.63 -4.04
C ARG A 28 8.26 6.56 -3.95
N HIS A 29 7.92 6.98 -2.73
CA HIS A 29 6.79 7.88 -2.50
C HIS A 29 7.02 9.30 -3.04
N VAL A 30 8.27 9.72 -3.21
CA VAL A 30 8.65 11.07 -3.66
C VAL A 30 8.98 11.09 -5.16
N ASP A 31 9.56 10.01 -5.67
CA ASP A 31 10.14 9.96 -7.01
C ASP A 31 9.33 9.13 -8.02
N ALA A 32 8.55 8.14 -7.56
CA ALA A 32 7.65 7.43 -8.46
C ALA A 32 6.44 8.31 -8.76
N ALA A 33 5.98 8.28 -10.01
CA ALA A 33 4.68 8.85 -10.36
C ALA A 33 3.58 7.82 -10.03
N PRO A 34 2.43 8.23 -9.47
CA PRO A 34 2.16 9.54 -8.89
C PRO A 34 2.93 9.73 -7.57
N SER A 35 3.61 10.87 -7.42
CA SER A 35 4.42 11.16 -6.23
C SER A 35 3.58 11.59 -5.04
N ILE A 36 4.21 11.83 -3.90
CA ILE A 36 3.58 12.28 -2.66
C ILE A 36 2.79 13.57 -2.84
N SER A 37 3.11 14.36 -3.87
CA SER A 37 2.40 15.57 -4.24
C SER A 37 0.99 15.31 -4.76
N TYR A 38 0.70 14.11 -5.28
CA TYR A 38 -0.61 13.70 -5.78
C TYR A 38 -1.50 13.08 -4.70
N THR A 39 -0.92 12.62 -3.58
CA THR A 39 -1.63 11.85 -2.57
C THR A 39 -2.85 12.61 -2.06
N ARG A 40 -4.06 12.13 -2.34
CA ARG A 40 -5.30 12.85 -2.04
C ARG A 40 -5.65 12.79 -0.56
N PHE A 41 -5.58 11.61 0.03
CA PHE A 41 -6.00 11.38 1.42
C PHE A 41 -4.90 11.72 2.42
N SER A 42 -5.28 12.47 3.44
CA SER A 42 -4.36 12.90 4.50
C SER A 42 -3.74 11.74 5.29
N ASP A 43 -4.50 10.67 5.53
CA ASP A 43 -3.96 9.46 6.19
C ASP A 43 -2.95 8.72 5.31
N GLU A 44 -3.21 8.60 4.01
CA GLU A 44 -2.25 8.01 3.07
C GLU A 44 -0.98 8.87 2.96
N LEU A 45 -1.14 10.20 2.92
CA LEU A 45 -0.03 11.15 2.93
C LEU A 45 0.84 10.97 4.17
N ARG A 46 0.22 10.83 5.35
CA ARG A 46 0.92 10.56 6.62
C ARG A 46 1.74 9.28 6.53
N HIS A 47 1.15 8.17 6.07
CA HIS A 47 1.85 6.89 5.96
C HIS A 47 3.05 6.98 5.00
N ARG A 48 2.83 7.47 3.76
CA ARG A 48 3.90 7.61 2.76
C ARG A 48 5.04 8.52 3.23
N ALA A 49 4.71 9.64 3.87
CA ALA A 49 5.70 10.56 4.44
C ALA A 49 6.49 9.91 5.59
N THR A 50 5.80 9.16 6.45
CA THR A 50 6.41 8.46 7.61
C THR A 50 7.37 7.37 7.15
N ASP A 51 6.98 6.54 6.18
CA ASP A 51 7.86 5.54 5.58
C ASP A 51 9.13 6.17 5.00
N THR A 52 8.96 7.28 4.29
CA THR A 52 10.08 8.03 3.70
C THR A 52 11.01 8.57 4.80
N ALA A 53 10.45 9.09 5.90
CA ALA A 53 11.23 9.57 7.04
C ALA A 53 12.04 8.45 7.72
N ILE A 54 11.43 7.27 7.93
CA ILE A 54 12.13 6.10 8.49
C ILE A 54 13.29 5.69 7.58
N GLY A 55 13.05 5.62 6.27
CA GLY A 55 14.07 5.30 5.29
C GLY A 55 15.26 6.28 5.30
N LEU A 56 14.97 7.58 5.31
CA LEU A 56 16.00 8.63 5.40
C LEU A 56 16.79 8.54 6.73
N ALA A 57 16.11 8.28 7.85
CA ALA A 57 16.78 8.13 9.15
C ALA A 57 17.77 6.96 9.14
N LEU A 58 17.39 5.80 8.60
CA LEU A 58 18.27 4.62 8.47
C LEU A 58 19.48 4.89 7.57
N CYS A 59 19.30 5.71 6.54
CA CYS A 59 20.40 6.14 5.67
C CYS A 59 21.31 7.19 6.32
N GLY A 60 21.05 7.63 7.56
CA GLY A 60 21.87 8.60 8.25
C GLY A 60 21.51 10.06 7.94
N GLU A 61 20.29 10.32 7.45
CA GLU A 61 19.71 11.66 7.29
C GLU A 61 18.61 11.96 8.33
N PRO A 62 18.91 11.89 9.65
CA PRO A 62 17.90 12.12 10.69
C PRO A 62 17.38 13.57 10.65
N GLY A 63 18.14 14.52 10.11
CA GLY A 63 17.69 15.91 9.97
C GLY A 63 16.51 16.06 9.01
N ALA A 64 16.62 15.49 7.80
CA ALA A 64 15.52 15.49 6.83
C ALA A 64 14.32 14.68 7.35
N ALA A 65 14.56 13.51 7.95
CA ALA A 65 13.53 12.69 8.57
C ALA A 65 12.77 13.46 9.66
N THR A 66 13.48 14.12 10.58
CA THR A 66 12.88 14.96 11.63
C THR A 66 12.03 16.06 11.04
N ARG A 67 12.49 16.70 9.97
CA ARG A 67 11.77 17.78 9.32
C ARG A 67 10.46 17.31 8.68
N ILE A 68 10.44 16.11 8.09
CA ILE A 68 9.22 15.48 7.59
C ILE A 68 8.22 15.25 8.74
N ILE A 69 8.66 14.68 9.87
CA ILE A 69 7.80 14.48 11.04
C ILE A 69 7.24 15.81 11.56
N GLU A 70 8.07 16.85 11.67
CA GLU A 70 7.62 18.18 12.08
C GLU A 70 6.55 18.77 11.16
N LEU A 71 6.70 18.62 9.85
CA LEU A 71 5.72 19.07 8.87
C LEU A 71 4.37 18.38 9.09
N LEU A 72 4.37 17.05 9.27
CA LEU A 72 3.15 16.29 9.56
C LEU A 72 2.50 16.76 10.87
N ARG A 73 3.28 16.90 11.94
CA ARG A 73 2.78 17.35 13.27
C ARG A 73 2.14 18.72 13.22
N THR A 74 2.79 19.68 12.56
CA THR A 74 2.29 21.06 12.43
C THR A 74 1.01 21.17 11.60
N HIS A 75 0.67 20.12 10.84
CA HIS A 75 -0.57 20.03 10.05
C HIS A 75 -1.58 19.01 10.63
N SER A 76 -1.47 18.71 11.94
CA SER A 76 -2.38 17.78 12.65
C SER A 76 -2.37 16.34 12.14
N LEU A 77 -1.28 15.92 11.48
CA LEU A 77 -1.03 14.56 11.00
C LEU A 77 0.07 13.87 11.81
N ASP A 78 0.13 14.12 13.12
CA ASP A 78 1.18 13.59 13.99
C ASP A 78 1.26 12.05 13.91
N PRO A 79 2.36 11.48 13.40
CA PRO A 79 2.52 10.02 13.31
C PRO A 79 2.73 9.36 14.67
N PHE A 80 2.91 10.14 15.75
CA PHE A 80 3.03 9.64 17.11
C PHE A 80 1.72 9.77 17.92
N ASP A 81 0.66 10.31 17.35
CA ASP A 81 -0.64 10.40 18.04
C ASP A 81 -1.19 8.98 18.30
N PRO A 82 -1.43 8.60 19.57
CA PRO A 82 -1.93 7.26 19.92
C PRO A 82 -3.37 7.01 19.44
N HIS A 83 -4.12 8.05 19.07
CA HIS A 83 -5.47 7.94 18.50
C HIS A 83 -5.47 7.80 16.98
N ASN A 84 -4.30 7.91 16.35
CA ASN A 84 -4.12 7.54 14.96
C ASN A 84 -3.69 6.06 14.93
N GLU A 85 -4.28 5.27 14.04
CA GLU A 85 -3.72 3.98 13.61
C GLU A 85 -2.45 4.25 12.79
N GLY A 86 -1.44 4.84 13.43
CA GLY A 86 -0.18 5.23 12.84
C GLY A 86 0.84 4.10 12.85
N SER A 87 1.89 4.25 12.05
CA SER A 87 3.00 3.28 12.01
C SER A 87 3.57 3.08 13.43
N THR A 88 3.40 1.87 13.96
CA THR A 88 3.96 1.41 15.25
C THR A 88 5.49 1.56 15.33
N TYR A 89 6.13 1.87 14.20
CA TYR A 89 7.57 1.91 14.05
C TYR A 89 8.12 3.32 13.90
N ALA A 90 7.28 4.32 13.59
CA ALA A 90 7.73 5.70 13.44
C ALA A 90 8.37 6.23 14.72
N ARG A 91 7.70 6.02 15.86
CA ARG A 91 8.20 6.47 17.17
C ARG A 91 9.54 5.82 17.54
N PRO A 92 9.68 4.48 17.61
CA PRO A 92 10.96 3.86 17.93
C PRO A 92 12.07 4.25 16.93
N ALA A 93 11.79 4.23 15.62
CA ALA A 93 12.77 4.61 14.61
C ALA A 93 13.35 6.01 14.85
N MET A 94 12.48 7.00 15.04
CA MET A 94 12.91 8.39 15.23
C MET A 94 13.57 8.61 16.59
N TYR A 95 13.04 8.02 17.67
CA TYR A 95 13.60 8.16 19.01
C TYR A 95 15.02 7.59 19.09
N PHE A 96 15.25 6.40 18.54
CA PHE A 96 16.57 5.79 18.53
C PHE A 96 17.54 6.51 17.60
N ALA A 97 17.06 7.04 16.47
CA ALA A 97 17.87 7.91 15.61
C ALA A 97 18.33 9.18 16.36
N TRP A 98 17.41 9.87 17.05
CA TRP A 98 17.72 11.07 17.83
C TRP A 98 18.64 10.79 19.01
N GLU A 99 18.44 9.66 19.67
CA GLU A 99 19.31 9.19 20.75
C GLU A 99 20.74 8.98 20.25
N ALA A 100 20.92 8.14 19.22
CA ALA A 100 22.23 7.76 18.69
C ALA A 100 22.98 8.96 18.10
N THR A 101 22.27 9.93 17.54
CA THR A 101 22.86 11.15 16.94
C THR A 101 22.89 12.35 17.89
N ARG A 102 22.28 12.24 19.08
CA ARG A 102 22.09 13.34 20.04
C ARG A 102 21.38 14.55 19.43
N SER A 103 20.42 14.31 18.53
CA SER A 103 19.73 15.33 17.74
C SER A 103 18.25 15.49 18.12
N TRP A 104 17.92 15.24 19.40
CA TRP A 104 16.56 15.36 19.92
C TRP A 104 15.91 16.70 19.58
N PRO A 105 14.74 16.69 18.92
CA PRO A 105 14.03 17.93 18.64
C PRO A 105 13.46 18.54 19.93
N GLY A 106 13.34 19.88 19.95
CA GLY A 106 12.93 20.63 21.15
C GLY A 106 11.51 20.32 21.66
N TRP A 107 10.67 19.75 20.81
CA TRP A 107 9.28 19.42 21.12
C TRP A 107 9.08 18.01 21.71
N ILE A 108 10.13 17.17 21.76
CA ILE A 108 10.11 15.94 22.56
C ILE A 108 10.50 16.33 23.99
N PRO A 109 9.66 16.09 25.00
CA PRO A 109 9.96 16.53 26.34
C PRO A 109 11.04 15.63 27.01
N PRO A 110 11.82 16.13 28.00
CA PRO A 110 12.93 15.38 28.59
C PRO A 110 12.55 14.02 29.20
N GLU A 111 11.35 13.89 29.75
CA GLU A 111 10.82 12.65 30.32
C GLU A 111 10.66 11.52 29.29
N GLU A 112 10.44 11.87 28.02
CA GLU A 112 10.35 10.92 26.91
C GLU A 112 11.74 10.44 26.43
N ARG A 113 12.83 11.02 26.94
CA ARG A 113 14.22 10.75 26.55
C ARG A 113 14.98 9.90 27.57
N THR A 114 14.31 9.42 28.60
CA THR A 114 14.92 8.65 29.69
C THR A 114 15.24 7.23 29.24
N GLU A 115 16.22 6.60 29.89
CA GLU A 115 16.61 5.22 29.60
C GLU A 115 15.45 4.25 29.78
N ASP A 116 14.68 4.40 30.86
CA ASP A 116 13.50 3.57 31.15
C ASP A 116 12.47 3.70 30.03
N ARG A 117 12.19 4.93 29.57
CA ARG A 117 11.24 5.17 28.48
C ARG A 117 11.71 4.57 27.16
N LEU A 118 12.99 4.69 26.85
CA LEU A 118 13.55 4.12 25.62
C LEU A 118 13.51 2.58 25.66
N ASN A 119 13.71 1.96 26.82
CA ASN A 119 13.57 0.53 27.02
C ASN A 119 12.12 0.06 26.84
N GLU A 120 11.13 0.82 27.33
CA GLU A 120 9.71 0.56 27.07
C GLU A 120 9.40 0.61 25.57
N ILE A 121 9.85 1.68 24.89
CA ILE A 121 9.64 1.85 23.45
C ILE A 121 10.27 0.69 22.67
N GLU A 122 11.47 0.26 23.03
CA GLU A 122 12.14 -0.87 22.39
C GLU A 122 11.39 -2.18 22.62
N ALA A 123 10.89 -2.42 23.84
CA ALA A 123 10.10 -3.60 24.16
C ALA A 123 8.80 -3.66 23.37
N GLU A 124 8.06 -2.55 23.29
CA GLU A 124 6.84 -2.44 22.48
C GLU A 124 7.11 -2.62 21.00
N ALA A 125 8.17 -1.99 20.48
CA ALA A 125 8.50 -2.02 19.06
C ALA A 125 8.94 -3.40 18.55
N ARG A 126 9.46 -4.26 19.44
CA ARG A 126 9.80 -5.65 19.12
C ARG A 126 8.58 -6.57 19.06
N LYS A 127 7.48 -6.26 19.75
CA LYS A 127 6.29 -7.16 19.84
C LYS A 127 5.81 -7.62 18.46
N PRO A 128 5.63 -6.74 17.45
CA PRO A 128 5.20 -7.18 16.13
C PRO A 128 6.14 -8.22 15.52
N TRP A 129 7.46 -8.10 15.70
CA TRP A 129 8.41 -9.06 15.12
C TRP A 129 8.36 -10.39 15.86
N LEU A 130 8.20 -10.33 17.19
CA LEU A 130 8.14 -11.49 18.07
C LEU A 130 6.82 -12.26 17.96
N GLU A 131 5.72 -11.63 17.53
CA GLU A 131 4.49 -12.36 17.16
C GLU A 131 4.73 -13.47 16.12
N ARG A 132 5.83 -13.35 15.36
CA ARG A 132 6.25 -14.30 14.32
C ARG A 132 7.36 -15.22 14.79
N PHE A 133 7.73 -15.19 16.06
CA PHE A 133 8.86 -15.95 16.56
C PHE A 133 8.41 -16.78 17.75
N THR A 134 8.61 -18.09 17.66
CA THR A 134 7.99 -19.05 18.59
C THR A 134 8.78 -19.29 19.84
N GLU A 135 10.04 -18.92 19.79
CA GLU A 135 10.91 -19.02 20.92
C GLU A 135 10.64 -17.83 21.82
N GLU A 136 10.71 -18.08 23.13
CA GLU A 136 10.79 -17.01 24.09
C GLU A 136 12.00 -16.13 23.74
N TRP A 137 11.79 -14.83 23.60
CA TRP A 137 12.87 -13.92 23.29
C TRP A 137 13.90 -13.91 24.42
N LYS A 138 15.13 -14.33 24.09
CA LYS A 138 16.29 -14.30 24.98
C LYS A 138 17.49 -13.76 24.23
N VAL A 139 18.33 -13.03 24.96
CA VAL A 139 19.62 -12.55 24.43
C VAL A 139 20.64 -13.67 24.58
N ASP A 140 20.54 -14.69 23.72
CA ASP A 140 21.47 -15.82 23.66
C ASP A 140 21.68 -16.34 22.23
N GLY A 141 22.76 -17.09 22.03
CA GLY A 141 23.15 -17.59 20.71
C GLY A 141 22.18 -18.63 20.13
N GLU A 142 21.47 -19.38 20.98
CA GLU A 142 20.47 -20.36 20.54
C GLU A 142 19.26 -19.65 19.89
N THR A 143 18.76 -18.61 20.54
CA THR A 143 17.65 -17.78 20.04
C THR A 143 18.03 -17.12 18.71
N ALA A 144 19.25 -16.58 18.61
CA ALA A 144 19.74 -16.03 17.35
C ALA A 144 19.83 -17.07 16.23
N ALA A 145 20.33 -18.28 16.54
CA ALA A 145 20.42 -19.37 15.57
C ALA A 145 19.05 -19.82 15.06
N LYS A 146 18.06 -19.94 15.95
CA LYS A 146 16.68 -20.27 15.60
C LYS A 146 16.00 -19.17 14.77
N ALA A 147 16.29 -17.90 15.04
CA ALA A 147 15.81 -16.79 14.23
C ALA A 147 16.41 -16.82 12.80
N LEU A 148 17.70 -17.15 12.66
CA LEU A 148 18.33 -17.39 11.36
C LEU A 148 17.77 -18.62 10.65
N GLU A 149 17.47 -19.69 11.40
CA GLU A 149 16.81 -20.87 10.85
C GLU A 149 15.43 -20.53 10.32
N MET A 150 14.60 -19.78 11.07
CA MET A 150 13.32 -19.26 10.59
C MET A 150 13.47 -18.45 9.30
N ALA A 151 14.53 -17.64 9.20
CA ALA A 151 14.80 -16.86 8.00
C ALA A 151 15.18 -17.73 6.78
N ARG A 152 15.74 -18.93 7.00
CA ARG A 152 16.13 -19.89 5.95
C ARG A 152 15.00 -20.88 5.60
N ALA A 153 14.33 -21.40 6.62
CA ALA A 153 13.36 -22.49 6.58
C ALA A 153 11.94 -21.98 6.32
N SER A 154 11.70 -21.48 5.11
CA SER A 154 10.31 -21.25 4.65
C SER A 154 9.67 -22.55 4.18
N ILE A 155 8.41 -22.80 4.56
CA ILE A 155 7.59 -23.94 4.07
C ILE A 155 7.61 -24.07 2.54
N ASN A 156 7.80 -22.97 1.82
CA ASN A 156 7.89 -22.94 0.36
C ASN A 156 9.25 -23.37 -0.18
N ASN A 157 10.33 -23.12 0.56
CA ASN A 157 11.67 -23.62 0.22
C ASN A 157 11.77 -25.12 0.49
N VAL A 158 11.06 -25.60 1.51
CA VAL A 158 11.00 -27.02 1.88
C VAL A 158 10.11 -27.82 0.91
N PHE A 159 8.99 -27.25 0.48
CA PHE A 159 8.01 -27.92 -0.39
C PHE A 159 7.72 -27.13 -1.67
N PRO A 160 8.73 -26.89 -2.54
CA PRO A 160 8.59 -26.01 -3.69
C PRO A 160 7.56 -26.51 -4.72
N SER A 161 7.35 -27.82 -4.79
CA SER A 161 6.52 -28.50 -5.80
C SER A 161 5.11 -28.86 -5.34
N VAL A 162 4.72 -28.50 -4.12
CA VAL A 162 3.44 -28.90 -3.52
C VAL A 162 2.37 -27.83 -3.76
N SER A 163 1.10 -28.19 -3.91
CA SER A 163 0.03 -27.19 -4.11
C SER A 163 -0.11 -26.28 -2.87
N ALA A 164 -0.69 -25.09 -3.02
CA ALA A 164 -0.85 -24.15 -1.89
C ALA A 164 -1.69 -24.76 -0.75
N VAL A 165 -2.77 -25.48 -1.09
CA VAL A 165 -3.66 -26.14 -0.12
C VAL A 165 -2.92 -27.24 0.65
N GLU A 166 -2.18 -28.09 -0.05
CA GLU A 166 -1.37 -29.14 0.58
C GLU A 166 -0.23 -28.54 1.41
N ARG A 167 0.38 -27.42 0.98
CA ARG A 167 1.37 -26.69 1.78
C ARG A 167 0.78 -26.16 3.09
N ILE A 168 -0.46 -25.67 3.09
CA ILE A 168 -1.16 -25.26 4.33
C ILE A 168 -1.34 -26.46 5.27
N GLN A 169 -1.73 -27.62 4.72
CA GLN A 169 -1.92 -28.84 5.51
C GLN A 169 -0.60 -29.39 6.07
N LEU A 170 0.45 -29.42 5.24
CA LEU A 170 1.80 -29.80 5.64
C LEU A 170 2.37 -28.84 6.68
N ALA A 171 2.12 -27.54 6.50
CA ALA A 171 2.46 -26.53 7.48
C ALA A 171 1.78 -26.86 8.82
N ASN A 172 0.47 -26.97 8.84
CA ASN A 172 -0.26 -27.27 10.08
C ASN A 172 0.22 -28.59 10.72
N LYS A 173 0.47 -29.63 9.92
CA LYS A 173 1.00 -30.91 10.41
C LYS A 173 2.39 -30.76 11.05
N TRP A 174 3.34 -30.13 10.37
CA TRP A 174 4.68 -29.92 10.91
C TRP A 174 4.69 -29.09 12.19
N PHE A 175 3.76 -28.13 12.30
CA PHE A 175 3.54 -27.39 13.54
C PHE A 175 3.06 -28.32 14.68
N GLN A 176 2.05 -29.17 14.41
CA GLN A 176 1.55 -30.15 15.39
C GLN A 176 2.61 -31.19 15.79
N ASP A 177 3.44 -31.60 14.84
CA ASP A 177 4.52 -32.57 15.05
C ASP A 177 5.76 -31.94 15.73
N GLY A 178 5.76 -30.62 15.99
CA GLY A 178 6.85 -29.90 16.63
C GLY A 178 8.09 -29.70 15.76
N TYR A 179 7.99 -29.93 14.45
CA TYR A 179 9.11 -29.74 13.51
C TYR A 179 9.45 -28.26 13.29
N TYR A 180 8.51 -27.35 13.55
CA TYR A 180 8.77 -25.91 13.61
C TYR A 180 7.64 -25.20 14.38
N GLY A 181 7.87 -23.98 14.86
CA GLY A 181 6.91 -23.29 15.72
C GLY A 181 5.77 -22.53 15.02
N TYR A 182 4.76 -22.17 15.80
CA TYR A 182 3.60 -21.30 15.53
C TYR A 182 3.81 -20.10 14.57
N ALA A 183 5.00 -19.50 14.62
CA ALA A 183 5.54 -18.48 13.74
C ALA A 183 5.19 -18.73 12.28
N SER A 184 5.60 -19.86 11.73
CA SER A 184 5.37 -20.21 10.34
C SER A 184 4.01 -20.89 10.12
N ASN A 185 3.18 -21.01 11.17
CA ASN A 185 1.82 -21.50 11.08
C ASN A 185 0.89 -20.36 10.62
N PRO A 186 0.43 -20.38 9.36
CA PRO A 186 -0.45 -19.35 8.83
C PRO A 186 -1.83 -19.30 9.51
N MET A 187 -2.14 -20.24 10.40
CA MET A 187 -3.42 -20.34 11.11
C MET A 187 -3.39 -19.76 12.52
N GLY A 188 -2.28 -19.14 12.94
CA GLY A 188 -2.18 -18.54 14.28
C GLY A 188 -2.88 -17.19 14.48
N PRO A 189 -3.13 -16.67 15.71
CA PRO A 189 -3.52 -15.29 15.87
C PRO A 189 -2.32 -14.41 15.50
N PHE A 190 -2.59 -13.47 14.61
CA PHE A 190 -1.70 -12.36 14.28
C PHE A 190 -2.33 -11.08 14.81
N SER A 191 -1.51 -10.04 15.02
CA SER A 191 -2.06 -8.69 15.12
C SER A 191 -2.89 -8.34 13.87
N ALA A 192 -3.91 -7.50 14.06
CA ALA A 192 -4.81 -7.05 12.99
C ALA A 192 -4.04 -6.53 11.77
N ARG A 193 -2.86 -5.93 11.99
CA ARG A 193 -1.96 -5.45 10.94
C ARG A 193 -1.60 -6.51 9.88
N TYR A 194 -1.44 -7.77 10.26
CA TYR A 194 -1.01 -8.83 9.34
C TYR A 194 -2.13 -9.75 8.89
N ILE A 195 -3.37 -9.45 9.30
CA ILE A 195 -4.55 -10.21 8.91
C ILE A 195 -4.75 -10.23 7.39
N LYS A 196 -4.34 -9.14 6.70
CA LYS A 196 -4.34 -9.02 5.23
C LYS A 196 -3.47 -10.09 4.58
N ILE A 197 -2.20 -10.19 5.00
CA ILE A 197 -1.24 -11.14 4.43
C ILE A 197 -1.60 -12.58 4.83
N GLN A 198 -2.11 -12.77 6.06
CA GLN A 198 -2.66 -14.05 6.51
C GLN A 198 -3.88 -14.48 5.66
N GLY A 199 -4.78 -13.55 5.33
CA GLY A 199 -5.94 -13.78 4.47
C GLY A 199 -5.54 -14.23 3.07
N TRP A 200 -4.56 -13.56 2.46
CA TRP A 200 -3.99 -13.97 1.17
C TRP A 200 -3.37 -15.37 1.23
N TRP A 201 -2.65 -15.68 2.31
CA TRP A 201 -2.12 -17.02 2.50
C TRP A 201 -3.24 -18.07 2.62
N ARG A 202 -4.26 -17.83 3.45
CA ARG A 202 -5.39 -18.76 3.66
C ARG A 202 -6.13 -19.09 2.36
N ARG A 203 -6.20 -18.12 1.45
CA ARG A 203 -6.84 -18.30 0.14
C ARG A 203 -5.90 -19.01 -0.87
N GLY A 204 -4.65 -19.28 -0.50
CA GLY A 204 -3.66 -19.95 -1.36
C GLY A 204 -3.10 -19.05 -2.45
N LEU A 205 -3.17 -17.75 -2.23
CA LEU A 205 -3.18 -16.74 -3.28
C LEU A 205 -1.79 -16.13 -3.53
N TYR A 206 -0.96 -15.84 -2.52
CA TYR A 206 0.38 -15.29 -2.79
C TYR A 206 1.40 -15.57 -1.67
N PRO A 207 2.30 -16.56 -1.81
CA PRO A 207 3.23 -16.91 -0.74
C PRO A 207 4.44 -15.95 -0.63
N PHE A 208 4.72 -15.11 -1.63
CA PHE A 208 5.99 -14.39 -1.73
C PHE A 208 6.16 -13.23 -0.72
N PRO A 209 5.22 -12.27 -0.55
CA PRO A 209 5.34 -11.22 0.47
C PRO A 209 5.33 -11.82 1.88
N TRP A 210 4.58 -12.91 2.08
CA TRP A 210 4.61 -13.65 3.35
C TRP A 210 6.01 -14.21 3.65
N GLN A 211 6.67 -14.83 2.67
CA GLN A 211 8.05 -15.32 2.84
C GLN A 211 9.02 -14.19 3.20
N GLN A 212 8.94 -13.06 2.49
CA GLN A 212 9.82 -11.92 2.77
C GLN A 212 9.60 -11.37 4.17
N LEU A 213 8.36 -11.37 4.65
CA LEU A 213 8.01 -10.94 5.99
C LEU A 213 8.65 -11.81 7.10
N PHE A 214 8.55 -13.14 7.00
CA PHE A 214 9.17 -14.06 7.96
C PHE A 214 10.69 -13.98 7.93
N ARG A 215 11.25 -13.94 6.73
CA ARG A 215 12.69 -13.81 6.54
C ARG A 215 13.21 -12.50 7.12
N SER A 216 12.51 -11.39 6.92
CA SER A 216 12.87 -10.08 7.46
C SER A 216 12.79 -10.05 8.98
N ALA A 217 11.74 -10.64 9.57
CA ALA A 217 11.61 -10.74 11.02
C ALA A 217 12.75 -11.57 11.63
N GLY A 218 13.06 -12.75 11.06
CA GLY A 218 14.11 -13.63 11.56
C GLY A 218 15.50 -13.00 11.50
N LEU A 219 15.84 -12.33 10.40
CA LEU A 219 17.12 -11.61 10.32
C LEU A 219 17.17 -10.42 11.28
N SER A 220 16.07 -9.68 11.46
CA SER A 220 16.05 -8.53 12.38
C SER A 220 16.21 -8.97 13.84
N ILE A 221 15.55 -10.06 14.23
CA ILE A 221 15.70 -10.68 15.57
C ILE A 221 17.13 -11.17 15.78
N ALA A 222 17.69 -11.91 14.80
CA ALA A 222 19.05 -12.41 14.88
C ALA A 222 20.07 -11.27 15.00
N LEU A 223 19.94 -10.23 14.17
CA LEU A 223 20.80 -9.05 14.19
C LEU A 223 20.76 -8.36 15.56
N ASP A 224 19.56 -8.12 16.11
CA ASP A 224 19.39 -7.46 17.41
C ASP A 224 20.08 -8.24 18.54
N ILE A 225 19.90 -9.57 18.57
CA ILE A 225 20.53 -10.43 19.58
C ILE A 225 22.05 -10.48 19.40
N GLN A 226 22.55 -10.66 18.18
CA GLN A 226 23.98 -10.71 17.89
C GLN A 226 24.69 -9.42 18.31
N LEU A 227 24.09 -8.26 18.03
CA LEU A 227 24.61 -6.96 18.47
C LEU A 227 24.64 -6.85 20.00
N LYS A 228 23.59 -7.31 20.70
CA LYS A 228 23.55 -7.31 22.18
C LYS A 228 24.56 -8.25 22.82
N LEU A 229 24.93 -9.33 22.13
CA LEU A 229 25.96 -10.27 22.55
C LEU A 229 27.39 -9.84 22.16
N GLY A 230 27.55 -8.77 21.38
CA GLY A 230 28.86 -8.36 20.86
C GLY A 230 29.44 -9.31 19.81
N LEU A 231 28.59 -10.04 19.08
CA LEU A 231 28.97 -10.97 18.01
C LEU A 231 29.14 -10.20 16.68
N ASP A 232 30.12 -9.31 16.62
CA ASP A 232 30.28 -8.33 15.52
C ASP A 232 30.36 -8.96 14.12
N LYS A 233 30.99 -10.15 14.02
CA LYS A 233 31.11 -10.88 12.75
C LYS A 233 29.76 -11.43 12.28
N ASP A 234 29.01 -12.05 13.18
CA ASP A 234 27.71 -12.63 12.85
C ASP A 234 26.68 -11.54 12.57
N ALA A 235 26.72 -10.44 13.34
CA ALA A 235 25.92 -9.24 13.11
C ALA A 235 26.22 -8.63 11.73
N LYS A 236 27.51 -8.58 11.35
CA LYS A 236 27.96 -8.15 10.02
C LYS A 236 27.32 -8.99 8.91
N GLU A 237 27.44 -10.30 8.98
CA GLU A 237 26.94 -11.21 7.95
C GLU A 237 25.40 -11.18 7.85
N THR A 238 24.71 -11.05 8.98
CA THR A 238 23.26 -10.91 9.04
C THR A 238 22.81 -9.57 8.44
N PHE A 239 23.53 -8.49 8.73
CA PHE A 239 23.24 -7.16 8.18
C PHE A 239 23.46 -7.07 6.67
N GLU A 240 24.48 -7.74 6.14
CA GLU A 240 24.71 -7.84 4.68
C GLU A 240 23.51 -8.54 4.00
N GLN A 241 23.03 -9.66 4.54
CA GLN A 241 21.81 -10.34 4.04
C GLN A 241 20.53 -9.50 4.11
N ILE A 242 20.48 -8.53 5.04
CA ILE A 242 19.39 -7.57 5.13
C ILE A 242 19.50 -6.55 3.99
N CYS A 243 20.70 -5.98 3.79
CA CYS A 243 20.96 -4.96 2.77
C CYS A 243 20.75 -5.48 1.34
N ASP A 244 21.11 -6.74 1.06
CA ASP A 244 20.91 -7.39 -0.24
C ASP A 244 19.43 -7.45 -0.69
N ARG A 245 18.48 -7.19 0.22
CA ARG A 245 17.04 -7.39 -0.01
C ARG A 245 16.18 -6.22 0.44
N ILE A 246 16.76 -5.03 0.58
CA ILE A 246 16.16 -3.86 1.22
C ILE A 246 14.88 -3.30 0.55
N THR A 247 14.38 -3.93 -0.50
CA THR A 247 13.18 -3.57 -1.26
C THR A 247 11.88 -4.03 -0.60
N PHE A 248 11.83 -4.17 0.72
CA PHE A 248 10.65 -4.61 1.47
C PHE A 248 10.36 -3.65 2.64
N THR A 249 9.18 -3.04 2.66
CA THR A 249 8.87 -1.90 3.55
C THR A 249 8.97 -2.28 5.02
N GLU A 250 8.39 -3.42 5.38
CA GLU A 250 8.38 -3.92 6.74
C GLU A 250 9.79 -4.30 7.20
N GLN A 251 10.72 -4.64 6.29
CA GLN A 251 12.11 -4.90 6.68
C GLN A 251 12.80 -3.64 7.18
N LEU A 252 12.57 -2.48 6.55
CA LEU A 252 13.11 -1.20 7.01
C LEU A 252 12.54 -0.84 8.38
N GLU A 253 11.23 -0.98 8.54
CA GLU A 253 10.57 -0.69 9.80
C GLU A 253 11.04 -1.61 10.94
N MET A 254 11.22 -2.90 10.65
CA MET A 254 11.81 -3.87 11.58
C MET A 254 13.26 -3.50 11.91
N LEU A 255 14.05 -3.13 10.92
CA LEU A 255 15.42 -2.75 11.17
C LEU A 255 15.53 -1.48 12.05
N ALA A 256 14.62 -0.53 11.83
CA ALA A 256 14.61 0.75 12.51
C ALA A 256 14.28 0.69 14.00
N CYS A 257 13.66 -0.38 14.51
CA CYS A 257 13.39 -0.47 15.96
C CYS A 257 14.46 -1.23 16.75
N SER A 258 15.56 -1.66 16.13
CA SER A 258 16.68 -2.24 16.89
C SER A 258 17.54 -1.10 17.45
N ARG A 259 17.31 -0.73 18.71
CA ARG A 259 18.11 0.30 19.41
C ARG A 259 19.61 -0.05 19.41
N SER A 260 19.95 -1.33 19.52
CA SER A 260 21.33 -1.82 19.41
C SER A 260 21.94 -1.59 18.03
N ALA A 261 21.16 -1.66 16.95
CA ALA A 261 21.63 -1.35 15.59
C ALA A 261 21.97 0.15 15.42
N TRP A 262 21.23 1.04 16.08
CA TRP A 262 21.55 2.47 16.09
C TRP A 262 22.85 2.77 16.83
N HIS A 263 23.06 2.14 17.99
CA HIS A 263 24.27 2.35 18.81
C HIS A 263 25.52 1.67 18.26
N SER A 264 25.39 0.62 17.46
CA SER A 264 26.54 -0.08 16.86
C SER A 264 27.13 0.61 15.63
N GLY A 265 26.61 1.77 15.24
CA GLY A 265 27.12 2.54 14.10
C GLY A 265 26.65 2.03 12.73
N LEU A 266 25.61 1.19 12.68
CA LEU A 266 25.07 0.71 11.39
C LEU A 266 24.45 1.86 10.59
N PHE A 267 23.71 2.75 11.26
CA PHE A 267 22.99 3.87 10.63
C PHE A 267 23.61 5.24 10.92
N THR A 268 24.54 5.33 11.86
CA THR A 268 25.22 6.58 12.20
C THR A 268 26.63 6.62 11.58
N PRO A 269 27.12 7.79 11.11
CA PRO A 269 28.48 7.91 10.61
C PRO A 269 29.52 7.59 11.69
N ASP A 270 30.59 6.89 11.32
CA ASP A 270 31.70 6.62 12.22
C ASP A 270 32.45 7.93 12.53
N LYS A 271 32.50 8.32 13.81
CA LYS A 271 33.13 9.57 14.24
C LYS A 271 34.66 9.52 14.21
N GLY A 272 35.26 8.33 14.07
CA GLY A 272 36.72 8.11 14.17
C GLY A 272 37.46 7.95 12.85
N ALA A 273 36.77 7.54 11.78
CA ALA A 273 37.34 7.42 10.45
C ALA A 273 36.91 8.63 9.62
N GLY A 274 37.81 9.27 8.87
CA GLY A 274 37.49 10.38 7.96
C GLY A 274 36.58 10.00 6.77
N ASN A 275 35.70 9.01 6.95
CA ASN A 275 34.83 8.38 5.98
C ASN A 275 33.38 8.72 6.34
N THR A 276 32.78 9.61 5.57
CA THR A 276 31.57 10.40 5.91
C THR A 276 30.24 9.65 5.78
N GLY A 277 30.19 8.33 5.99
CA GLY A 277 28.96 7.55 5.81
C GLY A 277 28.79 6.41 6.81
N SER A 278 27.52 6.14 7.14
CA SER A 278 27.12 4.97 7.94
C SER A 278 27.44 3.67 7.21
N ARG A 279 27.46 2.56 7.94
CA ARG A 279 27.71 1.24 7.33
C ARG A 279 26.62 0.85 6.33
N PHE A 280 25.38 1.21 6.63
CA PHE A 280 24.23 1.00 5.75
C PHE A 280 24.43 1.68 4.39
N VAL A 281 24.80 2.96 4.40
CA VAL A 281 25.07 3.71 3.16
C VAL A 281 26.22 3.09 2.36
N LYS A 282 27.27 2.63 3.03
CA LYS A 282 28.42 1.99 2.37
C LYS A 282 28.05 0.66 1.69
N LEU A 283 27.26 -0.18 2.36
CA LEU A 283 26.83 -1.47 1.80
C LEU A 283 25.86 -1.30 0.64
N LEU A 284 25.02 -0.27 0.69
CA LEU A 284 24.10 0.07 -0.40
C LEU A 284 24.76 0.94 -1.48
N GLU A 285 26.06 1.20 -1.36
CA GLU A 285 26.86 2.02 -2.28
C GLU A 285 26.27 3.42 -2.54
N LEU A 286 25.57 4.00 -1.56
CA LEU A 286 24.87 5.27 -1.74
C LEU A 286 25.82 6.47 -1.66
N SER A 287 25.62 7.43 -2.56
CA SER A 287 26.24 8.74 -2.48
C SER A 287 25.58 9.58 -1.38
N GLN A 288 26.39 10.08 -0.43
CA GLN A 288 25.92 10.99 0.62
C GLN A 288 25.35 12.29 0.06
N THR A 289 25.95 12.82 -1.01
CA THR A 289 25.44 14.03 -1.68
C THR A 289 24.07 13.77 -2.31
N ASP A 290 23.90 12.63 -2.97
CA ASP A 290 22.63 12.27 -3.62
C ASP A 290 21.55 12.03 -2.56
N LEU A 291 21.90 11.34 -1.47
CA LEU A 291 21.02 11.08 -0.33
C LEU A 291 20.54 12.38 0.34
N HIS A 292 21.46 13.32 0.61
CA HIS A 292 21.10 14.62 1.20
C HIS A 292 20.15 15.41 0.27
N ALA A 293 20.44 15.42 -1.04
CA ALA A 293 19.57 16.05 -2.03
C ALA A 293 18.18 15.40 -2.10
N CYS A 294 18.10 14.07 -1.96
CA CYS A 294 16.83 13.35 -1.82
C CYS A 294 16.05 13.78 -0.57
N GLY A 295 16.73 13.89 0.58
CA GLY A 295 16.12 14.36 1.83
C GLY A 295 15.52 15.77 1.70
N LEU A 296 16.24 16.71 1.09
CA LEU A 296 15.74 18.07 0.84
C LEU A 296 14.51 18.08 -0.08
N ARG A 297 14.55 17.31 -1.17
CA ARG A 297 13.42 17.19 -2.10
C ARG A 297 12.18 16.59 -1.43
N ALA A 298 12.32 15.56 -0.60
CA ALA A 298 11.20 14.98 0.13
C ALA A 298 10.52 16.01 1.04
N VAL A 299 11.31 16.78 1.78
CA VAL A 299 10.82 17.86 2.64
C VAL A 299 10.09 18.93 1.82
N GLU A 300 10.66 19.35 0.69
CA GLU A 300 10.06 20.38 -0.17
C GLU A 300 8.73 19.94 -0.78
N GLN A 301 8.67 18.73 -1.35
CA GLN A 301 7.43 18.21 -1.95
C GLN A 301 6.34 18.03 -0.90
N LEU A 302 6.66 17.46 0.27
CA LEU A 302 5.70 17.32 1.36
C LEU A 302 5.19 18.69 1.85
N ALA A 303 6.09 19.66 2.04
CA ALA A 303 5.70 21.00 2.46
C ALA A 303 4.80 21.70 1.43
N LYS A 304 5.06 21.50 0.13
CA LYS A 304 4.20 21.99 -0.96
C LYS A 304 2.82 21.32 -0.90
N ARG A 305 2.78 19.99 -0.77
CA ARG A 305 1.53 19.20 -0.68
C ARG A 305 0.67 19.61 0.52
N LEU A 306 1.28 19.80 1.69
CA LEU A 306 0.58 20.20 2.91
C LEU A 306 0.02 21.64 2.81
N ARG A 307 0.74 22.54 2.12
CA ARG A 307 0.33 23.94 1.95
C ARG A 307 -0.77 24.11 0.89
N ASN A 308 -0.64 23.42 -0.23
CA ASN A 308 -1.44 23.70 -1.43
C ASN A 308 -2.56 22.68 -1.69
N GLY A 309 -2.61 21.59 -0.92
CA GLY A 309 -3.45 20.44 -1.25
C GLY A 309 -2.81 19.52 -2.30
N PRO A 310 -3.50 18.43 -2.68
CA PRO A 310 -2.99 17.49 -3.68
C PRO A 310 -2.90 18.15 -5.06
N GLU A 311 -1.84 17.83 -5.79
CA GLU A 311 -1.75 18.14 -7.21
C GLU A 311 -2.79 17.32 -7.96
N ARG A 312 -3.63 18.01 -8.73
CA ARG A 312 -4.69 17.41 -9.54
C ARG A 312 -4.53 17.84 -11.00
N PRO A 313 -3.50 17.36 -11.72
CA PRO A 313 -3.22 17.81 -13.09
C PRO A 313 -4.34 17.44 -14.06
N PHE A 314 -5.21 16.51 -13.69
CA PHE A 314 -6.33 16.06 -14.52
C PHE A 314 -7.69 16.61 -14.08
N ARG A 315 -7.76 17.52 -13.10
CA ARG A 315 -9.02 18.07 -12.58
C ARG A 315 -9.91 18.67 -13.66
N ASP A 316 -9.30 19.42 -14.58
CA ASP A 316 -10.02 20.17 -15.62
C ASP A 316 -10.24 19.34 -16.90
N LYS A 317 -9.84 18.06 -16.91
CA LYS A 317 -10.04 17.14 -18.04
C LYS A 317 -11.49 16.69 -18.14
N THR A 318 -11.94 16.48 -19.38
CA THR A 318 -13.25 15.89 -19.65
C THR A 318 -13.24 14.38 -19.35
N VAL A 319 -14.42 13.77 -19.24
CA VAL A 319 -14.54 12.30 -19.07
C VAL A 319 -13.86 11.54 -20.22
N ALA A 320 -13.99 12.03 -21.46
CA ALA A 320 -13.32 11.46 -22.63
C ALA A 320 -11.79 11.56 -22.53
N ASP A 321 -11.27 12.72 -22.13
CA ASP A 321 -9.82 12.90 -21.92
C ASP A 321 -9.28 11.95 -20.85
N LEU A 322 -10.02 11.76 -19.74
CA LEU A 322 -9.62 10.88 -18.66
C LEU A 322 -9.59 9.41 -19.11
N ALA A 323 -10.59 8.96 -19.86
CA ALA A 323 -10.62 7.61 -20.44
C ALA A 323 -9.43 7.38 -21.39
N GLN A 324 -9.12 8.35 -22.24
CA GLN A 324 -7.95 8.29 -23.13
C GLN A 324 -6.64 8.23 -22.34
N LEU A 325 -6.49 9.02 -21.28
CA LEU A 325 -5.31 8.98 -20.41
C LEU A 325 -5.14 7.60 -19.76
N ILE A 326 -6.21 7.01 -19.22
CA ILE A 326 -6.15 5.67 -18.62
C ILE A 326 -5.72 4.62 -19.66
N SER A 327 -6.27 4.68 -20.88
CA SER A 327 -5.89 3.77 -21.97
C SER A 327 -4.43 3.92 -22.36
N ALA A 328 -3.97 5.16 -22.56
CA ALA A 328 -2.58 5.45 -22.92
C ALA A 328 -1.59 5.05 -21.82
N HIS A 329 -1.88 5.39 -20.57
CA HIS A 329 -1.04 5.00 -19.43
C HIS A 329 -1.01 3.49 -19.23
N THR A 330 -2.13 2.79 -19.45
CA THR A 330 -2.13 1.32 -19.38
C THR A 330 -1.24 0.70 -20.45
N TYR A 331 -1.31 1.20 -21.68
CA TYR A 331 -0.44 0.77 -22.76
C TYR A 331 1.05 1.02 -22.46
N GLU A 332 1.37 2.17 -21.86
CA GLU A 332 2.76 2.57 -21.59
C GLU A 332 3.36 1.94 -20.31
N ASN A 333 2.60 1.86 -19.22
CA ASN A 333 3.14 1.62 -17.88
C ASN A 333 2.85 0.23 -17.31
N CYS A 334 1.91 -0.52 -17.90
CA CYS A 334 1.56 -1.86 -17.44
C CYS A 334 2.60 -2.89 -17.92
N ASP A 335 3.31 -3.53 -16.99
CA ASP A 335 4.22 -4.62 -17.32
C ASP A 335 3.44 -5.94 -17.45
N PHE A 336 2.89 -6.17 -18.63
CA PHE A 336 2.13 -7.40 -18.93
C PHE A 336 2.96 -8.67 -18.74
N ASN A 337 4.28 -8.63 -18.96
CA ASN A 337 5.12 -9.82 -18.79
C ASN A 337 5.18 -10.22 -17.31
N GLU A 338 5.37 -9.25 -16.42
CA GLU A 338 5.41 -9.46 -14.97
C GLU A 338 4.05 -9.92 -14.43
N LEU A 339 2.94 -9.40 -14.98
CA LEU A 339 1.60 -9.89 -14.62
C LEU A 339 1.34 -11.33 -15.08
N GLU A 340 1.87 -11.71 -16.25
CA GLU A 340 1.76 -13.07 -16.81
C GLU A 340 2.61 -14.11 -16.05
N ILE A 341 3.60 -13.70 -15.25
CA ILE A 341 4.42 -14.62 -14.44
C ILE A 341 3.54 -15.51 -13.55
N TYR A 342 2.42 -14.97 -13.08
CA TYR A 342 1.54 -15.63 -12.11
C TYR A 342 0.26 -16.20 -12.74
N GLY A 343 0.10 -16.14 -14.06
CA GLY A 343 -1.16 -16.42 -14.74
C GLY A 343 -1.05 -16.93 -16.19
N PRO A 344 -2.19 -17.16 -16.86
CA PRO A 344 -2.21 -17.36 -18.31
C PRO A 344 -1.74 -16.09 -19.05
N PRO A 345 -1.38 -16.18 -20.34
CA PRO A 345 -1.13 -15.02 -21.18
C PRO A 345 -2.28 -14.01 -21.09
N ILE A 346 -1.93 -12.74 -21.04
CA ILE A 346 -2.89 -11.65 -20.89
C ILE A 346 -3.00 -10.92 -22.23
N ASP A 347 -4.22 -10.59 -22.64
CA ASP A 347 -4.44 -9.79 -23.85
C ASP A 347 -3.82 -8.40 -23.67
N ARG A 348 -2.92 -8.06 -24.60
CA ARG A 348 -2.18 -6.80 -24.59
C ARG A 348 -2.88 -5.80 -25.52
N PRO A 349 -3.05 -4.54 -25.10
CA PRO A 349 -3.57 -3.50 -25.98
C PRO A 349 -2.65 -3.34 -27.20
N ALA A 350 -3.24 -3.27 -28.39
CA ALA A 350 -2.48 -3.11 -29.63
C ALA A 350 -1.84 -1.71 -29.73
N ASP A 351 -2.54 -0.71 -29.20
CA ASP A 351 -2.13 0.70 -29.15
C ASP A 351 -2.75 1.42 -27.94
N ALA A 352 -2.40 2.71 -27.80
CA ALA A 352 -2.83 3.57 -26.70
C ALA A 352 -4.35 3.82 -26.62
N ASN A 353 -5.14 3.47 -27.63
CA ASN A 353 -6.60 3.63 -27.63
C ASN A 353 -7.35 2.29 -27.57
N SER A 354 -6.63 1.17 -27.53
CA SER A 354 -7.23 -0.17 -27.64
C SER A 354 -8.10 -0.58 -26.45
N LEU A 355 -8.10 0.18 -25.34
CA LEU A 355 -9.01 -0.08 -24.23
C LEU A 355 -10.36 0.63 -24.36
N LEU A 356 -10.48 1.57 -25.30
CA LEU A 356 -11.70 2.33 -25.54
C LEU A 356 -12.64 1.52 -26.44
N HIS A 357 -13.92 1.50 -26.08
CA HIS A 357 -14.97 0.94 -26.90
C HIS A 357 -15.59 2.02 -27.80
N GLU A 358 -16.29 1.57 -28.84
CA GLU A 358 -17.18 2.47 -29.59
C GLU A 358 -18.18 3.14 -28.62
N PRO A 359 -18.50 4.43 -28.81
CA PRO A 359 -19.52 5.14 -28.03
C PRO A 359 -20.83 4.38 -27.91
N CYS A 360 -21.46 4.43 -26.74
CA CYS A 360 -22.76 3.83 -26.48
C CYS A 360 -23.84 4.53 -27.31
N HIS A 361 -24.62 3.75 -28.06
CA HIS A 361 -25.72 4.32 -28.84
C HIS A 361 -26.87 4.74 -27.92
N PRO A 362 -27.65 5.80 -28.23
CA PRO A 362 -28.78 6.23 -27.41
C PRO A 362 -29.80 5.10 -27.10
N ASP A 363 -29.98 4.17 -28.03
CA ASP A 363 -30.87 3.01 -27.85
C ASP A 363 -30.31 2.01 -26.81
N GLU A 364 -28.99 1.82 -26.75
CA GLU A 364 -28.35 0.96 -25.74
C GLU A 364 -28.45 1.58 -24.35
N LEU A 365 -28.31 2.91 -24.24
CA LEU A 365 -28.52 3.62 -22.99
C LEU A 365 -29.98 3.55 -22.53
N ALA A 366 -30.93 3.69 -23.46
CA ALA A 366 -32.36 3.54 -23.16
C ALA A 366 -32.70 2.11 -22.69
N ASP A 367 -32.12 1.08 -23.32
CA ASP A 367 -32.26 -0.31 -22.90
C ASP A 367 -31.67 -0.53 -21.49
N LEU A 368 -30.48 0.00 -21.21
CA LEU A 368 -29.88 -0.06 -19.87
C LEU A 368 -30.83 0.53 -18.81
N LYS A 369 -31.33 1.74 -19.02
CA LYS A 369 -32.26 2.39 -18.07
C LYS A 369 -33.54 1.56 -17.87
N HIS A 370 -34.06 0.97 -18.95
CA HIS A 370 -35.22 0.09 -18.88
C HIS A 370 -34.93 -1.20 -18.10
N ARG A 371 -33.77 -1.83 -18.29
CA ARG A 371 -33.36 -3.03 -17.55
C ARG A 371 -33.18 -2.73 -16.07
N LEU A 372 -32.55 -1.62 -15.71
CA LEU A 372 -32.40 -1.20 -14.31
C LEU A 372 -33.76 -0.94 -13.64
N SER A 373 -34.67 -0.23 -14.32
CA SER A 373 -36.04 -0.03 -13.83
C SER A 373 -36.78 -1.35 -13.61
N THR A 374 -36.69 -2.27 -14.58
CA THR A 374 -37.32 -3.59 -14.50
C THR A 374 -36.75 -4.45 -13.37
N ALA A 375 -35.45 -4.29 -13.06
CA ALA A 375 -34.78 -4.94 -11.95
C ALA A 375 -35.10 -4.30 -10.58
N GLY A 376 -35.84 -3.20 -10.54
CA GLY A 376 -36.21 -2.46 -9.33
C GLY A 376 -35.12 -1.50 -8.83
N ALA A 377 -34.16 -1.12 -9.67
CA ALA A 377 -33.15 -0.10 -9.39
C ALA A 377 -33.60 1.28 -9.92
N ASP A 378 -32.90 2.34 -9.50
CA ASP A 378 -33.11 3.69 -10.03
C ASP A 378 -32.74 3.71 -11.53
N PRO A 379 -33.65 4.12 -12.43
CA PRO A 379 -33.33 4.25 -13.86
C PRO A 379 -32.49 5.47 -14.17
N ASP A 380 -32.43 6.47 -13.27
CA ASP A 380 -31.57 7.62 -13.46
C ASP A 380 -30.12 7.24 -13.18
N LEU A 381 -29.23 7.66 -14.07
CA LEU A 381 -27.79 7.46 -13.94
C LEU A 381 -27.11 8.80 -13.66
N PRO A 382 -25.98 8.81 -12.94
CA PRO A 382 -25.17 10.02 -12.81
C PRO A 382 -24.79 10.58 -14.19
N GLN A 383 -24.87 11.91 -14.33
CA GLN A 383 -24.57 12.59 -15.60
C GLN A 383 -23.17 12.22 -16.11
N ASP A 384 -22.17 12.17 -15.22
CA ASP A 384 -20.79 11.84 -15.57
C ASP A 384 -20.61 10.39 -16.03
N TYR A 385 -21.50 9.48 -15.63
CA TYR A 385 -21.54 8.12 -16.15
C TYR A 385 -22.17 8.05 -17.55
N GLU A 386 -23.24 8.83 -17.81
CA GLU A 386 -23.80 8.94 -19.15
C GLU A 386 -22.81 9.58 -20.13
N GLU A 387 -22.07 10.60 -19.68
CA GLU A 387 -20.96 11.20 -20.43
C GLU A 387 -19.85 10.18 -20.74
N LEU A 388 -19.54 9.28 -19.79
CA LEU A 388 -18.58 8.19 -20.02
C LEU A 388 -19.09 7.27 -21.13
N LEU A 389 -20.31 6.75 -21.02
CA LEU A 389 -20.88 5.83 -22.00
C LEU A 389 -20.93 6.47 -23.40
N ALA A 390 -21.26 7.76 -23.48
CA ALA A 390 -21.25 8.51 -24.73
C ALA A 390 -19.85 8.75 -25.30
N ALA A 391 -18.79 8.72 -24.49
CA ALA A 391 -17.41 8.82 -24.94
C ALA A 391 -16.80 7.46 -25.29
N THR A 392 -17.11 6.43 -24.51
CA THR A 392 -16.67 5.04 -24.67
C THR A 392 -17.65 4.13 -23.93
N ASN A 393 -18.18 3.11 -24.59
CA ASN A 393 -19.16 2.20 -23.98
C ASN A 393 -18.49 1.22 -22.99
N GLY A 394 -18.07 1.74 -21.84
CA GLY A 394 -17.21 1.04 -20.88
C GLY A 394 -15.72 1.18 -21.21
N LEU A 395 -14.89 0.40 -20.51
CA LEU A 395 -13.45 0.25 -20.75
C LEU A 395 -13.04 -1.21 -20.61
N GLU A 396 -12.12 -1.66 -21.46
CA GLU A 396 -11.38 -2.90 -21.21
C GLU A 396 -10.54 -2.81 -19.91
N PRO A 397 -10.13 -3.94 -19.31
CA PRO A 397 -9.44 -3.89 -18.02
C PRO A 397 -8.14 -3.08 -18.10
N PHE A 398 -8.02 -2.10 -17.20
CA PHE A 398 -6.98 -1.08 -17.23
C PHE A 398 -6.06 -1.16 -16.01
N TRP A 399 -4.87 -0.59 -16.13
CA TRP A 399 -3.85 -0.60 -15.09
C TRP A 399 -4.12 0.47 -14.02
N ASP A 400 -4.07 0.09 -12.74
CA ASP A 400 -4.27 1.00 -11.60
C ASP A 400 -3.00 1.25 -10.77
N GLY A 401 -1.83 0.90 -11.31
CA GLY A 401 -0.56 0.98 -10.58
C GLY A 401 -0.20 -0.24 -9.75
N GLY A 402 -1.09 -1.22 -9.63
CA GLY A 402 -0.71 -2.52 -9.08
C GLY A 402 -1.41 -3.72 -9.73
N PHE A 403 -2.62 -3.49 -10.23
CA PHE A 403 -3.52 -4.52 -10.71
C PHE A 403 -4.16 -4.07 -12.03
N ARG A 404 -4.58 -5.02 -12.85
CA ARG A 404 -5.52 -4.71 -13.93
C ARG A 404 -6.93 -4.80 -13.36
N LEU A 405 -7.67 -3.70 -13.44
CA LEU A 405 -9.02 -3.62 -12.92
C LEU A 405 -10.03 -3.58 -14.04
N ARG A 406 -11.17 -4.24 -13.81
CA ARG A 406 -12.34 -4.20 -14.67
C ARG A 406 -13.48 -3.50 -13.95
N LEU A 407 -13.45 -2.17 -13.94
CA LEU A 407 -14.43 -1.35 -13.19
C LEU A 407 -15.61 -0.84 -14.04
N LEU A 408 -15.49 -0.86 -15.36
CA LEU A 408 -16.41 -0.14 -16.25
C LEU A 408 -16.81 -1.04 -17.43
N ALA A 409 -17.88 -1.80 -17.25
CA ALA A 409 -18.41 -2.65 -18.30
C ALA A 409 -19.23 -1.85 -19.34
N PRO A 410 -19.38 -2.39 -20.56
CA PRO A 410 -20.32 -1.85 -21.53
C PRO A 410 -21.75 -1.83 -21.00
N ALA A 411 -22.57 -0.89 -21.48
CA ALA A 411 -23.94 -0.66 -21.02
C ALA A 411 -24.78 -1.95 -21.00
N ARG A 412 -24.63 -2.82 -22.01
CA ARG A 412 -25.34 -4.11 -22.12
C ARG A 412 -25.05 -5.10 -20.98
N GLU A 413 -23.92 -4.93 -20.28
CA GLU A 413 -23.44 -5.83 -19.23
C GLU A 413 -23.71 -5.28 -17.83
N VAL A 414 -23.93 -3.98 -17.69
CA VAL A 414 -24.31 -3.33 -16.44
C VAL A 414 -25.60 -3.96 -15.92
N THR A 415 -25.60 -4.31 -14.64
CA THR A 415 -26.66 -5.09 -14.01
C THR A 415 -26.79 -4.74 -12.53
N THR A 416 -27.80 -5.27 -11.85
CA THR A 416 -27.86 -5.21 -10.39
C THR A 416 -27.09 -6.37 -9.77
N ALA A 417 -26.23 -6.08 -8.79
CA ALA A 417 -25.53 -7.09 -7.99
C ALA A 417 -26.19 -7.24 -6.62
N THR A 418 -26.12 -8.45 -6.06
CA THR A 418 -26.58 -8.74 -4.69
C THR A 418 -25.39 -8.89 -3.79
N LEU A 419 -25.29 -8.06 -2.76
CA LEU A 419 -24.12 -8.00 -1.87
C LEU A 419 -24.22 -9.01 -0.70
N SER A 420 -24.74 -10.21 -0.98
CA SER A 420 -25.02 -11.24 0.04
C SER A 420 -23.76 -11.83 0.69
N PHE A 421 -22.59 -11.60 0.09
CA PHE A 421 -21.30 -12.04 0.62
C PHE A 421 -20.81 -11.22 1.83
N PHE A 422 -21.34 -10.01 2.04
CA PHE A 422 -21.15 -9.30 3.31
C PHE A 422 -22.12 -9.90 4.34
N GLU A 423 -21.68 -10.95 5.03
CA GLU A 423 -22.48 -11.56 6.11
C GLU A 423 -22.81 -10.51 7.18
N ARG A 424 -24.11 -10.25 7.38
CA ARG A 424 -24.62 -9.35 8.43
C ARG A 424 -24.09 -9.83 9.79
N GLY A 425 -23.20 -9.06 10.40
CA GLY A 425 -22.63 -9.33 11.73
C GLY A 425 -21.17 -9.77 11.78
N SER A 426 -20.47 -9.87 10.64
CA SER A 426 -19.04 -10.23 10.58
C SER A 426 -18.10 -9.00 10.49
N GLY A 427 -18.17 -8.08 11.46
CA GLY A 427 -17.18 -7.00 11.63
C GLY A 427 -17.34 -5.74 10.75
N GLU A 428 -16.29 -4.90 10.74
CA GLU A 428 -16.23 -3.56 10.11
C GLU A 428 -16.49 -3.57 8.58
N ASN A 429 -16.36 -4.72 7.94
CA ASN A 429 -16.62 -4.89 6.50
C ASN A 429 -18.11 -4.94 6.13
N SER A 430 -19.03 -4.74 7.07
CA SER A 430 -20.49 -4.83 6.83
C SER A 430 -21.20 -3.48 6.67
N VAL A 431 -20.46 -2.38 6.62
CA VAL A 431 -21.01 -1.02 6.54
C VAL A 431 -20.62 -0.30 5.26
N LEU A 432 -21.51 0.58 4.78
CA LEU A 432 -21.24 1.44 3.63
C LEU A 432 -20.68 2.78 4.11
N SER A 433 -19.40 3.02 3.83
CA SER A 433 -18.74 4.30 4.11
C SER A 433 -18.64 5.18 2.87
N LEU A 434 -18.92 6.46 3.05
CA LEU A 434 -18.63 7.52 2.07
C LEU A 434 -17.40 8.35 2.44
N LEU A 435 -16.61 7.88 3.41
CA LEU A 435 -15.30 8.44 3.78
C LEU A 435 -14.23 7.35 3.73
N PRO A 436 -12.93 7.70 3.75
CA PRO A 436 -11.87 6.71 3.74
C PRO A 436 -11.95 5.76 4.95
N PRO A 437 -11.36 4.55 4.87
CA PRO A 437 -11.54 3.52 5.89
C PRO A 437 -11.18 3.90 7.33
N GLY A 438 -10.25 4.84 7.53
CA GLY A 438 -9.87 5.36 8.86
C GLY A 438 -11.02 6.02 9.67
N TYR A 439 -12.22 6.13 9.10
CA TYR A 439 -13.40 6.72 9.72
C TYR A 439 -14.51 5.69 10.06
N HIS A 440 -14.30 4.38 9.83
CA HIS A 440 -15.29 3.34 10.14
C HIS A 440 -15.67 3.27 11.63
N GLY A 441 -14.71 3.48 12.55
CA GLY A 441 -14.97 3.49 13.99
C GLY A 441 -15.44 4.84 14.58
N ARG A 442 -15.52 5.90 13.75
CA ARG A 442 -15.84 7.27 14.21
C ARG A 442 -17.27 7.71 13.87
N ILE A 443 -17.91 6.99 12.97
CA ILE A 443 -19.24 7.31 12.44
C ILE A 443 -20.07 6.03 12.52
N GLU A 444 -21.31 6.16 12.99
CA GLU A 444 -22.29 5.08 12.94
C GLU A 444 -22.81 4.96 11.51
N TRP A 445 -22.12 4.17 10.70
CA TRP A 445 -22.47 3.96 9.30
C TRP A 445 -23.72 3.11 9.12
N PRO A 446 -24.55 3.38 8.09
CA PRO A 446 -25.62 2.47 7.74
C PRO A 446 -25.05 1.13 7.22
N PRO A 447 -25.82 0.04 7.34
CA PRO A 447 -25.42 -1.27 6.83
C PRO A 447 -25.28 -1.21 5.30
N MET A 448 -24.45 -2.09 4.76
CA MET A 448 -24.35 -2.30 3.31
C MET A 448 -25.74 -2.63 2.73
N PRO A 449 -26.15 -2.02 1.60
CA PRO A 449 -27.42 -2.34 0.96
C PRO A 449 -27.38 -3.77 0.38
N ASP A 450 -28.53 -4.45 0.38
CA ASP A 450 -28.63 -5.83 -0.14
C ASP A 450 -28.40 -5.89 -1.67
N ARG A 451 -28.72 -4.81 -2.38
CA ARG A 451 -28.59 -4.70 -3.84
C ARG A 451 -28.01 -3.36 -4.24
N VAL A 452 -27.19 -3.38 -5.27
CA VAL A 452 -26.55 -2.20 -5.88
C VAL A 452 -26.58 -2.32 -7.40
N VAL A 453 -26.34 -1.22 -8.11
CA VAL A 453 -26.07 -1.29 -9.55
C VAL A 453 -24.56 -1.49 -9.73
N SER A 454 -24.17 -2.59 -10.36
CA SER A 454 -22.79 -2.90 -10.69
C SER A 454 -22.43 -2.32 -12.06
N LEU A 455 -21.54 -1.34 -12.05
CA LEU A 455 -20.96 -0.75 -13.26
C LEU A 455 -19.87 -1.66 -13.86
N SER A 456 -19.35 -2.62 -13.09
CA SER A 456 -18.40 -3.65 -13.53
C SER A 456 -19.04 -4.82 -14.28
N GLY A 457 -20.36 -4.94 -14.26
CA GLY A 457 -21.11 -6.07 -14.84
C GLY A 457 -21.36 -7.22 -13.85
N ALA A 458 -21.66 -8.41 -14.38
CA ALA A 458 -21.96 -9.59 -13.56
C ALA A 458 -20.71 -10.25 -12.94
N GLU A 459 -20.87 -10.79 -11.73
CA GLU A 459 -19.80 -11.38 -10.90
C GLU A 459 -19.24 -12.72 -11.44
N ASP A 460 -19.91 -13.37 -12.39
CA ASP A 460 -19.70 -14.77 -12.78
C ASP A 460 -18.64 -15.01 -13.88
N ARG A 461 -17.80 -14.02 -14.17
CA ARG A 461 -16.74 -14.19 -15.18
C ARG A 461 -15.50 -14.86 -14.60
N GLU A 462 -15.26 -16.10 -15.04
CA GLU A 462 -13.98 -16.78 -14.87
C GLU A 462 -12.87 -15.96 -15.56
N GLY A 463 -12.04 -15.27 -14.77
CA GLY A 463 -10.84 -14.57 -15.23
C GLY A 463 -11.04 -13.06 -15.42
N ASP A 464 -10.16 -12.27 -14.77
CA ASP A 464 -9.98 -10.81 -14.89
C ASP A 464 -10.97 -9.87 -14.15
N GLY A 465 -11.95 -10.38 -13.39
CA GLY A 465 -12.82 -9.57 -12.51
C GLY A 465 -12.16 -9.20 -11.17
N ASP A 466 -11.21 -8.27 -11.21
CA ASP A 466 -10.32 -7.96 -10.07
C ASP A 466 -10.82 -6.77 -9.21
N GLY A 467 -12.04 -6.29 -9.44
CA GLY A 467 -12.68 -5.29 -8.59
C GLY A 467 -14.05 -4.88 -9.12
N ASP A 468 -14.87 -4.36 -8.23
CA ASP A 468 -16.22 -3.93 -8.52
C ASP A 468 -16.36 -2.42 -8.35
N LEU A 469 -17.13 -1.78 -9.21
CA LEU A 469 -17.58 -0.41 -9.05
C LEU A 469 -19.10 -0.41 -8.92
N TRP A 470 -19.60 0.12 -7.82
CA TRP A 470 -21.01 0.15 -7.49
C TRP A 470 -21.55 1.57 -7.45
N LEU A 471 -22.75 1.70 -7.98
CA LEU A 471 -23.61 2.85 -7.80
C LEU A 471 -24.62 2.55 -6.69
N ILE A 472 -24.55 3.36 -5.63
CA ILE A 472 -25.42 3.28 -4.47
C ILE A 472 -26.68 4.12 -4.73
N ASP A 473 -27.85 3.57 -4.41
CA ASP A 473 -29.12 4.24 -4.60
C ASP A 473 -29.22 5.55 -3.78
N ARG A 474 -30.12 6.45 -4.22
CA ARG A 474 -30.30 7.78 -3.61
C ARG A 474 -30.70 7.71 -2.13
N ALA A 475 -31.52 6.74 -1.73
CA ALA A 475 -32.01 6.64 -0.36
C ALA A 475 -30.90 6.19 0.59
N THR A 476 -30.12 5.18 0.20
CA THR A 476 -28.95 4.71 0.95
C THR A 476 -27.87 5.80 1.00
N THR A 477 -27.61 6.48 -0.12
CA THR A 477 -26.67 7.62 -0.18
C THR A 477 -27.07 8.73 0.79
N ALA A 478 -28.35 9.11 0.84
CA ALA A 478 -28.86 10.12 1.76
C ALA A 478 -28.59 9.75 3.23
N ARG A 479 -28.82 8.48 3.60
CA ARG A 479 -28.53 7.99 4.96
C ARG A 479 -27.05 8.05 5.33
N CYS A 480 -26.15 7.72 4.40
CA CYS A 480 -24.72 7.88 4.62
C CYS A 480 -24.33 9.35 4.83
N LYS A 481 -24.91 10.27 4.04
CA LYS A 481 -24.69 11.71 4.21
C LYS A 481 -25.15 12.20 5.57
N GLU A 482 -26.33 11.80 6.01
CA GLU A 482 -26.86 12.13 7.33
C GLU A 482 -25.92 11.68 8.45
N ALA A 483 -25.40 10.44 8.40
CA ALA A 483 -24.46 9.94 9.39
C ALA A 483 -23.20 10.80 9.50
N VAL A 484 -22.61 11.22 8.37
CA VAL A 484 -21.43 12.10 8.35
C VAL A 484 -21.78 13.49 8.89
N LEU A 485 -22.91 14.07 8.47
CA LEU A 485 -23.33 15.41 8.91
C LEU A 485 -23.66 15.45 10.41
N GLU A 486 -24.24 14.38 10.94
CA GLU A 486 -24.46 14.22 12.38
C GLU A 486 -23.14 14.08 13.14
N ALA A 487 -22.21 13.25 12.67
CA ALA A 487 -20.89 13.13 13.28
C ALA A 487 -20.14 14.48 13.29
N LEU A 488 -20.22 15.25 12.20
CA LEU A 488 -19.69 16.61 12.13
C LEU A 488 -20.36 17.54 13.16
N ALA A 489 -21.69 17.46 13.31
CA ALA A 489 -22.44 18.28 14.26
C ALA A 489 -22.10 17.96 15.72
N ARG A 490 -21.86 16.68 16.05
CA ARG A 490 -21.49 16.21 17.39
C ARG A 490 -20.03 16.45 17.75
N SER A 491 -19.16 16.63 16.75
CA SER A 491 -17.72 16.83 16.95
C SER A 491 -17.34 18.31 17.15
N ASP A 492 -16.29 18.56 17.93
CA ASP A 492 -15.70 19.88 18.14
C ASP A 492 -14.18 19.90 17.83
N GLY A 493 -13.59 21.10 17.87
CA GLY A 493 -12.16 21.32 17.73
C GLY A 493 -11.50 20.56 16.57
N ASP A 494 -10.45 19.81 16.89
CA ASP A 494 -9.66 19.04 15.94
C ASP A 494 -10.43 17.84 15.36
N ALA A 495 -11.33 17.21 16.13
CA ALA A 495 -12.13 16.08 15.65
C ALA A 495 -13.05 16.51 14.50
N ARG A 496 -13.73 17.65 14.67
CA ARG A 496 -14.56 18.25 13.62
C ARG A 496 -13.74 18.63 12.39
N ARG A 497 -12.56 19.22 12.59
CA ARG A 497 -11.66 19.59 11.48
C ARG A 497 -11.22 18.36 10.70
N ARG A 498 -10.80 17.27 11.37
CA ARG A 498 -10.39 16.02 10.71
C ARG A 498 -11.52 15.43 9.87
N LEU A 499 -12.75 15.38 10.40
CA LEU A 499 -13.92 14.93 9.65
C LEU A 499 -14.21 15.80 8.41
N GLN A 500 -14.09 17.13 8.55
CA GLN A 500 -14.31 18.03 7.42
C GLN A 500 -13.24 17.84 6.34
N VAL A 501 -11.96 17.71 6.72
CA VAL A 501 -10.86 17.43 5.80
C VAL A 501 -11.09 16.09 5.08
N ALA A 502 -11.57 15.06 5.77
CA ALA A 502 -11.88 13.77 5.14
C ALA A 502 -12.95 13.88 4.03
N VAL A 503 -13.98 14.70 4.25
CA VAL A 503 -15.00 15.00 3.23
C VAL A 503 -14.38 15.78 2.08
N GLU A 504 -13.58 16.80 2.38
CA GLU A 504 -12.94 17.66 1.38
C GLU A 504 -11.89 16.93 0.53
N ASP A 505 -11.18 15.95 1.10
CA ASP A 505 -10.19 15.12 0.40
C ASP A 505 -10.84 14.28 -0.73
N ILE A 506 -12.11 13.85 -0.57
CA ILE A 506 -12.85 13.11 -1.61
C ILE A 506 -13.64 14.05 -2.52
N TYR A 507 -14.50 14.88 -1.92
CA TYR A 507 -15.55 15.63 -2.62
C TYR A 507 -15.17 17.07 -2.93
N GLY A 508 -13.97 17.51 -2.55
CA GLY A 508 -13.46 18.87 -2.73
C GLY A 508 -14.15 19.95 -1.87
N SER A 509 -15.36 19.70 -1.35
CA SER A 509 -16.05 20.58 -0.41
C SER A 509 -17.18 19.87 0.33
N LEU A 510 -17.51 20.35 1.53
CA LEU A 510 -18.70 19.91 2.25
C LEU A 510 -20.01 20.22 1.51
N GLN A 511 -20.05 21.28 0.72
CA GLN A 511 -21.23 21.63 -0.08
C GLN A 511 -21.46 20.60 -1.18
N ARG A 512 -20.41 20.24 -1.92
CA ARG A 512 -20.46 19.17 -2.93
C ARG A 512 -20.93 17.85 -2.33
N PHE A 513 -20.43 17.49 -1.14
CA PHE A 513 -20.89 16.31 -0.43
C PHE A 513 -22.39 16.33 -0.10
N ARG A 514 -22.95 17.48 0.30
CA ARG A 514 -24.40 17.62 0.56
C ARG A 514 -25.24 17.40 -0.70
N GLU A 515 -24.73 17.86 -1.84
CA GLU A 515 -25.36 17.76 -3.16
C GLU A 515 -25.22 16.38 -3.79
N LEU A 516 -24.46 15.46 -3.19
CA LEU A 516 -24.25 14.11 -3.74
C LEU A 516 -25.59 13.34 -3.79
N GLU A 517 -26.06 13.00 -4.99
CA GLU A 517 -27.28 12.21 -5.18
C GLU A 517 -27.03 10.71 -5.09
N PHE A 518 -25.93 10.26 -5.69
CA PHE A 518 -25.53 8.85 -5.73
C PHE A 518 -24.14 8.67 -5.14
N GLY A 519 -23.97 7.65 -4.29
CA GLY A 519 -22.66 7.19 -3.87
C GLY A 519 -22.02 6.36 -4.98
N VAL A 520 -20.76 6.64 -5.30
CA VAL A 520 -19.94 5.78 -6.16
C VAL A 520 -18.83 5.20 -5.30
N VAL A 521 -18.81 3.86 -5.19
CA VAL A 521 -17.83 3.15 -4.37
C VAL A 521 -17.21 2.01 -5.16
N SER A 522 -15.91 1.79 -5.00
CA SER A 522 -15.27 0.57 -5.50
C SER A 522 -15.01 -0.40 -4.37
N TRP A 523 -15.13 -1.69 -4.67
CA TRP A 523 -14.74 -2.77 -3.78
C TRP A 523 -13.73 -3.67 -4.48
N ARG A 524 -12.78 -4.21 -3.73
CA ARG A 524 -11.79 -5.16 -4.24
C ARG A 524 -11.65 -6.27 -3.23
N HIS A 525 -11.65 -7.51 -3.70
CA HIS A 525 -11.64 -8.69 -2.81
C HIS A 525 -10.34 -8.88 -2.01
N TRP A 526 -9.28 -8.12 -2.35
CA TRP A 526 -8.01 -8.05 -1.60
C TRP A 526 -7.85 -6.76 -0.79
N ASP A 527 -8.83 -5.86 -0.84
CA ASP A 527 -8.86 -4.66 -0.01
C ASP A 527 -9.59 -4.98 1.31
N PRO A 528 -8.84 -5.20 2.42
CA PRO A 528 -9.46 -5.56 3.69
C PRO A 528 -10.11 -4.35 4.38
N GLU A 529 -9.87 -3.14 3.88
CA GLU A 529 -10.36 -1.89 4.45
C GLU A 529 -11.77 -1.53 3.94
N GLY A 530 -12.39 -2.41 3.16
CA GLY A 530 -13.78 -2.30 2.74
C GLY A 530 -13.93 -1.63 1.37
N VAL A 531 -14.76 -0.58 1.32
CA VAL A 531 -15.12 0.11 0.07
C VAL A 531 -14.42 1.47 -0.02
N VAL A 532 -14.02 1.86 -1.23
CA VAL A 532 -13.37 3.15 -1.50
C VAL A 532 -14.35 4.09 -2.19
N PRO A 533 -14.72 5.23 -1.58
CA PRO A 533 -15.66 6.18 -2.16
C PRO A 533 -15.01 7.17 -3.15
N TYR A 534 -15.79 7.66 -4.11
CA TYR A 534 -15.40 8.67 -5.09
C TYR A 534 -16.44 9.79 -5.23
N ASP A 535 -15.99 10.97 -5.66
CA ASP A 535 -16.86 12.07 -6.10
C ASP A 535 -17.37 11.82 -7.53
N GLY A 536 -18.29 10.85 -7.66
CA GLY A 536 -18.84 10.43 -8.94
C GLY A 536 -17.89 9.59 -9.80
N VAL A 537 -18.34 9.24 -11.00
CA VAL A 537 -17.58 8.47 -11.98
C VAL A 537 -16.42 9.29 -12.53
N ARG A 538 -16.60 10.59 -12.77
CA ARG A 538 -15.50 11.47 -13.19
C ARG A 538 -14.40 11.53 -12.14
N GLY A 539 -14.75 11.67 -10.86
CA GLY A 539 -13.77 11.65 -9.77
C GLY A 539 -13.02 10.33 -9.70
N MET A 540 -13.70 9.21 -9.91
CA MET A 540 -13.07 7.89 -10.01
C MET A 540 -12.09 7.80 -11.19
N LEU A 541 -12.49 8.24 -12.38
CA LEU A 541 -11.63 8.26 -13.57
C LEU A 541 -10.40 9.14 -13.37
N GLU A 542 -10.53 10.29 -12.71
CA GLU A 542 -9.38 11.16 -12.39
C GLU A 542 -8.36 10.43 -11.50
N VAL A 543 -8.84 9.74 -10.46
CA VAL A 543 -7.98 8.93 -9.58
C VAL A 543 -7.34 7.77 -10.35
N MET A 544 -8.07 7.10 -11.26
CA MET A 544 -7.51 6.01 -12.06
C MET A 544 -6.52 6.52 -13.12
N ALA A 545 -6.73 7.72 -13.68
CA ALA A 545 -5.77 8.36 -14.57
C ALA A 545 -4.45 8.69 -13.85
N GLU A 546 -4.51 9.12 -12.58
CA GLU A 546 -3.33 9.32 -11.73
C GLU A 546 -2.65 8.00 -11.38
N LYS A 547 -3.41 7.02 -10.92
CA LYS A 547 -2.90 5.70 -10.53
C LYS A 547 -2.25 4.94 -11.69
N SER A 548 -2.82 5.02 -12.89
CA SER A 548 -2.28 4.37 -14.09
C SER A 548 -0.92 4.94 -14.55
N MET A 549 -0.51 6.13 -14.07
CA MET A 549 0.84 6.65 -14.30
C MET A 549 1.94 5.83 -13.62
N HIS A 550 1.57 5.03 -12.62
CA HIS A 550 2.51 4.23 -11.86
C HIS A 550 3.13 3.16 -12.74
N ARG A 551 4.44 2.99 -12.66
CA ARG A 551 5.15 1.93 -13.39
C ARG A 551 5.45 0.81 -12.43
N TYR A 552 5.21 -0.43 -12.87
CA TYR A 552 5.48 -1.61 -12.05
C TYR A 552 6.91 -1.61 -11.47
N MET A 553 6.99 -1.86 -10.16
CA MET A 553 8.21 -2.07 -9.40
C MET A 553 8.19 -3.43 -8.72
N LEU A 554 9.36 -4.06 -8.59
CA LEU A 554 9.52 -5.36 -7.94
C LEU A 554 9.04 -5.40 -6.47
N TRP A 555 8.93 -4.25 -5.83
CA TRP A 555 8.46 -4.09 -4.45
C TRP A 555 7.00 -3.67 -4.35
N ASP A 556 6.33 -3.43 -5.47
CA ASP A 556 4.91 -3.15 -5.44
C ASP A 556 4.14 -4.43 -5.11
N PRO A 557 3.08 -4.35 -4.30
CA PRO A 557 2.24 -5.48 -3.97
C PRO A 557 1.33 -5.81 -5.17
N CYS A 558 1.91 -6.15 -6.33
CA CYS A 558 1.15 -6.60 -7.48
C CYS A 558 0.85 -8.07 -7.30
N PHE A 559 -0.42 -8.39 -7.18
CA PHE A 559 -0.87 -9.73 -6.91
C PHE A 559 -2.09 -10.06 -7.77
N ARG A 560 -2.30 -11.31 -8.20
CA ARG A 560 -3.56 -11.72 -8.87
C ARG A 560 -4.30 -12.75 -8.01
N PRO A 561 -5.18 -12.29 -7.11
CA PRO A 561 -5.94 -13.14 -6.18
C PRO A 561 -6.85 -14.20 -6.78
N ASN A 562 -6.97 -14.31 -8.10
CA ASN A 562 -7.72 -15.40 -8.73
C ASN A 562 -6.83 -16.39 -9.50
N GLN A 563 -5.51 -16.25 -9.47
CA GLN A 563 -4.60 -17.04 -10.29
C GLN A 563 -3.70 -17.96 -9.44
N ARG A 564 -3.84 -19.28 -9.66
CA ARG A 564 -2.97 -20.30 -9.06
C ARG A 564 -1.67 -20.38 -9.86
N ILE A 565 -0.53 -20.46 -9.16
CA ILE A 565 0.78 -20.72 -9.78
C ILE A 565 0.68 -22.01 -10.63
N SER A 566 0.92 -21.86 -11.94
CA SER A 566 1.01 -22.99 -12.86
C SER A 566 2.08 -23.98 -12.41
N LYS A 567 1.77 -25.28 -12.48
CA LYS A 567 2.67 -26.39 -12.08
C LYS A 567 3.93 -26.53 -12.98
N GLU A 568 4.02 -25.79 -14.07
CA GLU A 568 4.95 -26.09 -15.17
C GLU A 568 6.20 -25.19 -15.26
N ARG A 569 6.41 -24.24 -14.34
CA ARG A 569 7.59 -23.36 -14.39
C ARG A 569 8.57 -23.59 -13.23
N PRO A 570 9.89 -23.60 -13.50
CA PRO A 570 10.90 -23.82 -12.47
C PRO A 570 10.95 -22.63 -11.50
N PRO A 571 11.39 -22.86 -10.24
CA PRO A 571 11.56 -21.79 -9.27
C PRO A 571 12.64 -20.79 -9.73
N PHE A 572 12.36 -19.52 -9.47
CA PHE A 572 13.22 -18.37 -9.78
C PHE A 572 14.67 -18.56 -9.32
N VAL A 573 15.60 -18.09 -10.14
CA VAL A 573 16.97 -17.76 -9.74
C VAL A 573 17.00 -16.25 -9.49
N ILE A 574 17.29 -15.85 -8.25
CA ILE A 574 17.61 -14.47 -7.88
C ILE A 574 19.10 -14.26 -8.11
#